data_AF-A0A2X2RUU5-F1
#
_entry.id   AF-A0A2X2RUU5-F1
#
_cell.length_a   1.000
_cell.length_b   1.000
_cell.length_c   1.000
_cell.angle_alpha   90.00
_cell.angle_beta   90.00
_cell.angle_gamma   90.00
#
_symmetry.space_group_name_H-M   'P 1'
#
loop_
_entity.id
_entity.type
_entity.pdbx_description
1 polymer ?
#
loop_
_entity_poly.entity_id
_entity_poly.type
_entity_poly.pdbx_seq_one_letter_code
_entity_poly.pdbx_strand_id
1 'polypeptide(L)'
;MTADPLSSLFNTDRIDHLYQDPHLEHRKLILHYGDLTDSMNITRLVQEVQSDEIYNLAAMSHVHVSFQTPEYVGNADGLGTLRILEAVRLLGLTEKTRIYQASTSELYGLVQEVPQRTD
;
A
#
# COMPACT_ATOMS: atom_id res chain seq x y z
N MET A 1 -8.59 17.89 29.70
CA MET A 1 -7.34 18.66 29.79
C MET A 1 -6.23 17.78 29.23
N THR A 2 -5.79 18.15 28.01
CA THR A 2 -4.59 17.74 27.27
C THR A 2 -4.21 16.26 27.21
N ALA A 3 -4.51 15.62 26.08
CA ALA A 3 -3.67 14.58 25.51
C ALA A 3 -3.49 14.88 24.01
N ASP A 4 -2.32 15.41 23.67
CA ASP A 4 -1.64 15.24 22.38
C ASP A 4 -0.15 15.36 22.72
N PRO A 5 0.67 14.32 22.51
CA PRO A 5 1.32 14.18 21.20
C PRO A 5 1.53 12.70 20.77
N LEU A 6 1.55 12.47 19.45
CA LEU A 6 1.80 11.18 18.76
C LEU A 6 0.58 10.24 18.70
N SER A 7 -0.46 10.65 17.98
CA SER A 7 -1.54 9.74 17.62
C SER A 7 -1.07 8.70 16.58
N SER A 8 -0.38 7.65 17.03
CA SER A 8 -0.61 6.31 16.50
C SER A 8 -1.97 5.85 17.01
N LEU A 9 -3.05 6.48 16.51
CA LEU A 9 -4.38 5.91 16.64
C LEU A 9 -4.32 4.61 15.84
N PHE A 10 -4.26 3.48 16.54
CA PHE A 10 -4.48 2.17 15.94
C PHE A 10 -5.91 2.20 15.39
N ASN A 11 -6.04 2.61 14.14
CA ASN A 11 -7.30 2.72 13.43
C ASN A 11 -7.69 1.32 12.93
N THR A 12 -7.70 0.35 13.85
CA THR A 12 -7.94 -1.06 13.56
C THR A 12 -9.42 -1.39 13.52
N ASP A 13 -10.34 -0.44 13.81
CA ASP A 13 -11.79 -0.63 13.82
C ASP A 13 -12.32 -1.47 12.63
N ARG A 14 -11.78 -1.25 11.42
CA ARG A 14 -12.20 -1.96 10.20
C ARG A 14 -11.73 -3.42 10.13
N ILE A 15 -10.74 -3.78 10.93
CA ILE A 15 -10.06 -5.09 10.98
C ILE A 15 -10.01 -5.69 12.39
N ASP A 16 -10.64 -5.08 13.40
CA ASP A 16 -10.60 -5.54 14.79
C ASP A 16 -11.07 -6.98 14.94
N HIS A 17 -12.08 -7.36 14.16
CA HIS A 17 -12.60 -8.73 14.11
C HIS A 17 -11.60 -9.77 13.56
N LEU A 18 -10.53 -9.32 12.91
CA LEU A 18 -9.41 -10.14 12.44
C LEU A 18 -8.19 -10.02 13.37
N TYR A 19 -8.18 -9.05 14.28
CA TYR A 19 -7.07 -8.81 15.17
C TYR A 19 -7.00 -9.90 16.24
N GLN A 20 -5.80 -10.45 16.42
CA GLN A 20 -5.50 -11.48 17.40
C GLN A 20 -4.44 -10.94 18.36
N ASP A 21 -4.56 -11.31 19.64
CA ASP A 21 -3.61 -10.92 20.68
C ASP A 21 -2.16 -11.22 20.21
N PRO A 22 -1.24 -10.22 20.25
CA PRO A 22 0.14 -10.37 19.79
C PRO A 22 0.92 -11.52 20.42
N HIS A 23 0.53 -11.96 21.61
CA HIS A 23 1.18 -13.04 22.37
C HIS A 23 0.73 -14.44 21.95
N LEU A 24 -0.28 -14.57 21.07
CA LEU A 24 -0.70 -15.86 20.55
C LEU A 24 0.26 -16.35 19.46
N GLU A 25 0.60 -17.63 19.52
CA GLU A 25 1.31 -18.30 18.44
C GLU A 25 0.37 -18.50 17.22
N HIS A 26 0.92 -18.48 15.99
CA HIS A 26 0.20 -18.75 14.74
C HIS A 26 -0.91 -17.74 14.37
N ARG A 27 -0.64 -16.44 14.54
CA ARG A 27 -1.54 -15.37 14.07
C ARG A 27 -1.69 -15.38 12.55
N LYS A 28 -2.92 -15.16 12.08
CA LYS A 28 -3.24 -15.04 10.65
C LYS A 28 -3.07 -13.63 10.11
N LEU A 29 -3.09 -12.63 11.00
CA LEU A 29 -2.89 -11.22 10.68
C LEU A 29 -1.70 -10.69 11.48
N ILE A 30 -0.73 -10.13 10.76
CA ILE A 30 0.45 -9.47 11.34
C ILE A 30 0.50 -8.07 10.75
N LEU A 31 0.47 -7.06 11.62
CA LEU A 31 0.55 -5.66 11.21
C LEU A 31 2.01 -5.21 11.25
N HIS A 32 2.47 -4.62 10.15
CA HIS A 32 3.78 -4.03 10.01
C HIS A 32 3.65 -2.52 9.83
N TYR A 33 4.50 -1.75 10.50
CA TYR A 33 4.62 -0.32 10.22
C TYR A 33 5.37 -0.11 8.90
N GLY A 34 4.77 0.64 7.98
CA GLY A 34 5.38 0.99 6.72
C GLY A 34 4.73 2.15 6.00
N ASP A 35 5.49 2.72 5.06
CA ASP A 35 5.11 3.89 4.26
C ASP A 35 5.64 3.69 2.82
N LEU A 36 4.78 3.93 1.83
CA LEU A 36 5.13 3.78 0.41
C LEU A 36 6.20 4.77 -0.08
N THR A 37 6.50 5.81 0.69
CA THR A 37 7.54 6.79 0.40
C THR A 37 8.93 6.35 0.89
N ASP A 38 9.01 5.34 1.75
CA ASP A 38 10.26 4.80 2.31
C ASP A 38 10.68 3.48 1.62
N SER A 39 11.60 3.59 0.66
CA SER A 39 12.12 2.43 -0.08
C SER A 39 12.78 1.37 0.81
N MET A 40 13.46 1.79 1.88
CA MET A 40 14.19 0.86 2.75
C MET A 40 13.23 0.07 3.63
N ASN A 41 12.19 0.74 4.14
CA ASN A 41 11.13 0.08 4.88
C ASN A 41 10.42 -0.98 4.02
N ILE A 42 10.00 -0.62 2.79
CA ILE A 42 9.34 -1.56 1.87
C ILE A 42 10.23 -2.76 1.57
N THR A 43 11.50 -2.52 1.21
CA THR A 43 12.43 -3.60 0.87
C THR A 43 12.63 -4.54 2.05
N ARG A 44 12.79 -3.99 3.26
CA ARG A 44 12.91 -4.78 4.49
C ARG A 44 11.66 -5.63 4.75
N LEU A 45 10.45 -5.07 4.59
CA LEU A 45 9.21 -5.81 4.77
C LEU A 45 9.04 -6.93 3.74
N VAL A 46 9.35 -6.69 2.46
CA VAL A 46 9.33 -7.74 1.44
C VAL A 46 10.35 -8.83 1.76
N GLN A 47 11.53 -8.46 2.27
CA GLN A 47 12.56 -9.41 2.68
C GLN A 47 12.13 -10.26 3.89
N GLU A 48 11.51 -9.66 4.90
CA GLU A 48 11.08 -10.35 6.13
C GLU A 48 9.86 -11.25 5.89
N VAL A 49 8.87 -10.76 5.14
CA VAL A 49 7.59 -11.45 4.94
C VAL A 49 7.67 -12.48 3.80
N GLN A 50 8.48 -12.24 2.76
CA GLN A 50 8.64 -13.15 1.61
C GLN A 50 7.30 -13.57 0.97
N SER A 51 6.35 -12.65 0.86
CA SER A 51 4.97 -12.92 0.42
C SER A 51 4.90 -13.58 -0.96
N ASP A 52 3.99 -14.54 -1.12
CA ASP A 52 3.64 -15.12 -2.42
C ASP A 52 2.76 -14.17 -3.26
N GLU A 53 2.00 -13.30 -2.59
CA GLU A 53 1.14 -12.30 -3.23
C GLU A 53 1.23 -10.95 -2.51
N ILE A 54 1.35 -9.86 -3.27
CA ILE A 54 1.34 -8.49 -2.77
C ILE A 54 0.18 -7.74 -3.44
N TYR A 55 -0.72 -7.21 -2.62
CA TYR A 55 -1.84 -6.37 -3.08
C TYR A 55 -1.53 -4.92 -2.73
N ASN A 56 -1.04 -4.14 -3.70
CA ASN A 56 -0.81 -2.70 -3.49
C ASN A 56 -2.14 -1.95 -3.65
N LEU A 57 -2.80 -1.73 -2.50
CA LEU A 57 -4.05 -0.98 -2.39
C LEU A 57 -3.86 0.43 -1.84
N ALA A 58 -2.62 0.79 -1.49
CA ALA A 58 -2.31 2.07 -0.88
C ALA A 58 -2.14 3.15 -1.96
N ALA A 59 -2.87 4.25 -1.79
CA ALA A 59 -2.84 5.41 -2.67
C ALA A 59 -3.44 6.64 -1.97
N MET A 60 -3.17 7.85 -2.49
CA MET A 60 -3.96 9.03 -2.19
C MET A 60 -5.34 8.92 -2.84
N SER A 61 -6.31 8.38 -2.09
CA SER A 61 -7.64 8.07 -2.65
C SER A 61 -8.60 9.26 -2.76
N HIS A 62 -8.19 10.46 -2.32
CA HIS A 62 -9.04 11.66 -2.37
C HIS A 62 -8.59 12.60 -3.49
N VAL A 63 -9.32 12.58 -4.60
CA VAL A 63 -9.02 13.36 -5.81
C VAL A 63 -8.86 14.85 -5.53
N HIS A 64 -9.73 15.47 -4.73
CA HIS A 64 -9.62 16.90 -4.47
C HIS A 64 -8.33 17.26 -3.72
N VAL A 65 -7.92 16.42 -2.78
CA VAL A 65 -6.70 16.62 -1.98
C VAL A 65 -5.46 16.36 -2.83
N SER A 66 -5.54 15.45 -3.80
CA SER A 66 -4.40 15.12 -4.67
C SER A 66 -3.90 16.34 -5.46
N PHE A 67 -4.80 17.23 -5.90
CA PHE A 67 -4.45 18.50 -6.56
C PHE A 67 -3.78 19.50 -5.62
N GLN A 68 -3.99 19.39 -4.30
CA GLN A 68 -3.36 20.27 -3.31
C GLN A 68 -1.95 19.81 -2.95
N THR A 69 -1.68 18.50 -3.06
CA THR A 69 -0.39 17.88 -2.71
C THR A 69 0.14 16.98 -3.83
N PRO A 70 0.35 17.49 -5.06
CA PRO A 70 0.67 16.66 -6.22
C PRO A 70 2.04 15.96 -6.11
N GLU A 71 3.02 16.58 -5.46
CA GLU A 71 4.34 15.98 -5.24
C GLU A 71 4.26 14.74 -4.34
N TYR A 72 3.46 14.83 -3.27
CA TYR A 72 3.22 13.69 -2.39
C TYR A 72 2.53 12.55 -3.15
N VAL A 73 1.51 12.86 -3.96
CA VAL A 73 0.79 11.87 -4.77
C VAL A 73 1.74 11.17 -5.75
N GLY A 74 2.57 11.92 -6.47
CA GLY A 74 3.57 11.34 -7.37
C GLY A 74 4.57 10.44 -6.63
N ASN A 75 4.96 10.82 -5.41
CA ASN A 75 5.88 10.05 -4.59
C ASN A 75 5.25 8.78 -3.99
N ALA A 76 4.01 8.85 -3.50
CA ALA A 76 3.33 7.72 -2.86
C ALA A 76 2.73 6.76 -3.89
N ASP A 77 1.93 7.26 -4.82
CA ASP A 77 1.13 6.43 -5.72
C ASP A 77 1.96 5.96 -6.93
N GLY A 78 2.78 6.87 -7.48
CA GLY A 78 3.68 6.59 -8.59
C GLY A 78 4.95 5.86 -8.14
N LEU A 79 5.81 6.55 -7.40
CA LEU A 79 7.10 5.98 -6.98
C LEU A 79 6.94 4.86 -5.95
N GLY A 80 5.92 4.88 -5.09
CA GLY A 80 5.66 3.78 -4.15
C GLY A 80 5.38 2.45 -4.84
N THR A 81 4.60 2.47 -5.91
CA THR A 81 4.39 1.28 -6.76
C THR A 81 5.71 0.76 -7.33
N LEU A 82 6.54 1.65 -7.87
CA LEU A 82 7.86 1.27 -8.39
C LEU A 82 8.77 0.67 -7.30
N ARG A 83 8.75 1.23 -6.08
CA ARG A 83 9.53 0.70 -4.94
C ARG A 83 9.15 -0.73 -4.59
N ILE A 84 7.86 -1.07 -4.64
CA ILE A 84 7.39 -2.46 -4.39
C ILE A 84 7.93 -3.40 -5.47
N LEU A 85 7.77 -3.04 -6.75
CA LEU A 85 8.26 -3.85 -7.88
C LEU A 85 9.78 -4.05 -7.78
N GLU A 86 10.51 -2.99 -7.44
CA GLU A 86 11.96 -3.01 -7.35
C GLU A 86 12.44 -3.81 -6.14
N ALA A 87 11.77 -3.75 -5.00
CA ALA A 87 12.07 -4.57 -3.83
C ALA A 87 11.97 -6.07 -4.17
N VAL A 88 10.89 -6.49 -4.84
CA VAL A 88 10.70 -7.87 -5.29
C VAL A 88 11.79 -8.29 -6.28
N ARG A 89 12.15 -7.41 -7.22
CA ARG A 89 13.22 -7.66 -8.20
C ARG A 89 14.60 -7.80 -7.54
N LEU A 90 14.96 -6.89 -6.64
CA LEU A 90 16.26 -6.86 -5.96
C LEU A 90 16.46 -8.08 -5.04
N LEU A 91 15.37 -8.57 -4.44
CA LEU A 91 15.39 -9.75 -3.57
C LEU A 91 15.30 -11.08 -4.34
N GLY A 92 15.23 -11.05 -5.67
CA GLY A 92 15.18 -12.24 -6.51
C GLY A 92 13.86 -13.01 -6.42
N LEU A 93 12.75 -12.32 -6.14
CA LEU A 93 11.44 -12.93 -5.88
C LEU A 93 10.49 -12.91 -7.09
N THR A 94 10.96 -12.50 -8.27
CA THR A 94 10.13 -12.28 -9.46
C THR A 94 9.35 -13.52 -9.93
N GLU A 95 9.89 -14.72 -9.71
CA GLU A 95 9.23 -15.98 -10.08
C GLU A 95 8.26 -16.50 -9.00
N LYS A 96 8.35 -15.97 -7.77
CA LYS A 96 7.55 -16.40 -6.62
C LYS A 96 6.37 -15.46 -6.38
N THR A 97 6.66 -14.16 -6.32
CA THR A 97 5.72 -13.15 -5.84
C THR A 97 4.87 -12.61 -6.97
N ARG A 98 3.55 -12.72 -6.85
CA ARG A 98 2.58 -12.06 -7.74
C ARG A 98 2.17 -10.72 -7.15
N ILE A 99 2.02 -9.70 -8.00
CA ILE A 99 1.69 -8.35 -7.55
C ILE A 99 0.39 -7.90 -8.22
N TYR A 100 -0.57 -7.48 -7.41
CA TYR A 100 -1.79 -6.81 -7.84
C TYR A 100 -1.68 -5.32 -7.51
N GLN A 101 -1.85 -4.47 -8.52
CA GLN A 101 -1.93 -3.02 -8.36
C GLN A 101 -3.38 -2.58 -8.47
N ALA A 102 -3.90 -1.90 -7.45
CA ALA A 102 -5.18 -1.22 -7.57
C ALA A 102 -5.02 -0.02 -8.52
N SER A 103 -5.64 -0.12 -9.70
CA SER A 103 -5.82 0.98 -10.65
C SER A 103 -7.20 1.62 -10.48
N THR A 104 -7.39 2.83 -11.03
CA THR A 104 -8.64 3.60 -10.91
C THR A 104 -9.19 3.99 -12.28
N SER A 105 -10.52 4.08 -12.39
CA SER A 105 -11.19 4.61 -13.58
C SER A 105 -10.86 6.08 -13.86
N GLU A 106 -10.27 6.80 -12.90
CA GLU A 106 -9.79 8.18 -13.08
C GLU A 106 -8.72 8.31 -14.18
N LEU A 107 -8.03 7.21 -14.51
CA LEU A 107 -7.09 7.13 -15.65
C LEU A 107 -7.74 7.55 -16.97
N TYR A 108 -9.05 7.37 -17.11
CA TYR A 108 -9.77 7.64 -18.35
C TYR A 108 -10.25 9.08 -18.50
N GLY A 109 -10.10 9.94 -17.48
CA GLY A 109 -10.40 11.38 -17.52
C GLY A 109 -11.64 11.74 -18.36
N LEU A 110 -11.40 12.29 -19.56
CA LEU A 110 -12.42 12.53 -20.58
C LEU A 110 -12.64 11.28 -21.44
N VAL A 111 -13.78 10.63 -21.21
CA VAL A 111 -14.26 9.44 -21.93
C VAL A 111 -14.06 9.56 -23.45
N GLN A 112 -13.19 8.73 -24.00
CA GLN A 112 -12.98 8.62 -25.46
C GLN A 112 -13.88 7.55 -26.11
N GLU A 113 -14.31 6.52 -25.37
CA GLU A 113 -15.19 5.44 -25.85
C GLU A 113 -16.15 4.91 -24.76
N VAL A 114 -17.29 4.34 -25.18
CA VAL A 114 -18.29 3.70 -24.30
C VAL A 114 -18.73 2.34 -24.90
N PRO A 115 -18.63 1.21 -24.15
CA PRO A 115 -18.05 1.08 -22.81
C PRO A 115 -16.51 1.11 -22.85
N GLN A 116 -15.90 1.66 -21.80
CA GLN A 116 -14.44 1.68 -21.67
C GLN A 116 -13.91 0.25 -21.49
N ARG A 117 -12.81 -0.06 -22.16
CA ARG A 117 -12.09 -1.33 -22.01
C ARG A 117 -10.74 -1.06 -21.36
N THR A 118 -10.43 -1.80 -20.30
CA THR A 118 -9.05 -2.08 -19.87
C THR A 118 -8.55 -3.19 -20.78
N ASP A 119 -7.57 -2.90 -21.62
CA ASP A 119 -6.80 -3.90 -22.36
C ASP A 119 -6.05 -4.87 -21.43
#